data_AF-A0A672ZEZ8-F1
#
_entry.id   AF-A0A672ZEZ8-F1
#
_cell.length_a   1.000
_cell.length_b   1.000
_cell.length_c   1.000
_cell.angle_alpha   90.00
_cell.angle_beta   90.00
_cell.angle_gamma   90.00
#
_symmetry.space_group_name_H-M   'P 1'
#
loop_
_entity.id
_entity.type
_entity.pdbx_description
1 polymer ?
#
loop_
_entity_poly.entity_id
_entity_poly.type
_entity_poly.pdbx_seq_one_letter_code
_entity_poly.pdbx_strand_id
1 'polypeptide(L)'
;MLFFIYAIIGMQVFGNIKLNDESHINQHNNFKTFFSALMLLFRSATGESWQEIMLSCLSGQECEPDPSIAPLTMSPDHEGGCGTEFAYCYFVSFIFFSSFLMLNLFVAVIMDNFEYLTRDSSILGPHHLDEFVRIWGEYDRLACGRIHYTAMYEMLTHMSPPLGLGKKCPAKIAYKRLVLMNMPVDEDMTVHFTSTLMSLIRTALDIKIARGGEDRVALDSELQKEISIIWPYLPQKTLDLLVPINKGLAQTVEGTVCNTQK
;
A
#
# COMPACT_ATOMS: atom_id res chain seq x y z
N MET A 1 -18.31 -4.99 10.68
CA MET A 1 -18.90 -6.35 10.88
C MET A 1 -19.11 -6.67 12.36
N LEU A 2 -18.09 -6.59 13.23
CA LEU A 2 -18.20 -6.86 14.67
C LEU A 2 -19.35 -6.07 15.33
N PHE A 3 -19.35 -4.75 15.19
CA PHE A 3 -20.39 -3.86 15.73
C PHE A 3 -21.82 -4.22 15.29
N PHE A 4 -21.98 -4.65 14.04
CA PHE A 4 -23.28 -5.04 13.50
C PHE A 4 -23.82 -6.30 14.19
N ILE A 5 -22.99 -7.33 14.33
CA ILE A 5 -23.37 -8.59 14.96
C ILE A 5 -23.73 -8.36 16.43
N TYR A 6 -22.88 -7.64 17.17
CA TYR A 6 -23.14 -7.35 18.57
C TYR A 6 -24.38 -6.46 18.75
N ALA A 7 -24.60 -5.45 17.89
CA ALA A 7 -25.80 -4.62 17.98
C ALA A 7 -27.09 -5.46 17.86
N ILE A 8 -27.15 -6.38 16.91
CA ILE A 8 -28.32 -7.28 16.74
C ILE A 8 -28.49 -8.20 17.95
N ILE A 9 -27.41 -8.83 18.44
CA ILE A 9 -27.48 -9.70 19.63
C ILE A 9 -27.93 -8.89 20.85
N GLY A 10 -27.35 -7.70 21.07
CA GLY A 10 -27.70 -6.83 22.19
C GLY A 10 -29.15 -6.36 22.16
N MET A 11 -29.70 -6.07 20.98
CA MET A 11 -31.13 -5.79 20.82
C MET A 11 -32.01 -6.97 21.23
N GLN A 12 -31.65 -8.19 20.84
CA GLN A 12 -32.44 -9.38 21.18
C GLN A 12 -32.36 -9.74 22.67
N VAL A 13 -31.21 -9.51 23.31
CA VAL A 13 -30.97 -9.93 24.70
C VAL A 13 -31.35 -8.84 25.71
N PHE A 14 -31.05 -7.57 25.42
CA PHE A 14 -31.21 -6.45 26.35
C PHE A 14 -32.26 -5.43 25.91
N GLY A 15 -32.86 -5.61 24.73
CA GLY A 15 -33.82 -4.65 24.18
C GLY A 15 -35.09 -4.48 25.02
N ASN A 16 -35.44 -5.42 25.90
CA ASN A 16 -36.64 -5.32 26.74
C ASN A 16 -36.43 -4.62 28.09
N ILE A 17 -35.19 -4.26 28.45
CA ILE A 17 -34.90 -3.54 29.69
C ILE A 17 -35.59 -2.17 29.66
N LYS A 18 -36.23 -1.81 30.79
CA LYS A 18 -36.89 -0.51 30.96
C LYS A 18 -35.84 0.61 31.01
N LEU A 19 -36.16 1.71 30.34
CA LEU A 19 -35.29 2.88 30.33
C LEU A 19 -35.46 3.64 31.65
N ASN A 20 -34.35 3.91 32.33
CA ASN A 20 -34.32 4.71 33.55
C ASN A 20 -33.21 5.78 33.41
N ASP A 21 -33.59 7.05 33.52
CA ASP A 21 -32.68 8.20 33.38
C ASP A 21 -31.60 8.25 34.49
N GLU A 22 -31.85 7.61 35.63
CA GLU A 22 -30.85 7.46 36.71
C GLU A 22 -29.86 6.32 36.47
N SER A 23 -30.14 5.44 35.50
CA SER A 23 -29.31 4.29 35.15
C SER A 23 -28.47 4.54 33.88
N HIS A 24 -27.52 3.64 33.62
CA HIS A 24 -26.78 3.68 32.36
C HIS A 24 -27.59 3.15 31.16
N ILE A 25 -28.78 2.60 31.38
CA ILE A 25 -29.75 2.23 30.34
C ILE A 25 -30.88 3.26 30.32
N ASN A 26 -30.76 4.26 29.46
CA ASN A 26 -31.67 5.41 29.38
C ASN A 26 -32.07 5.72 27.93
N GLN A 27 -32.81 6.81 27.71
CA GLN A 27 -33.30 7.19 26.38
C GLN A 27 -32.18 7.40 25.34
N HIS A 28 -30.99 7.79 25.80
CA HIS A 28 -29.83 8.05 24.94
C HIS A 28 -28.86 6.85 24.84
N ASN A 29 -28.94 5.90 25.77
CA ASN A 29 -28.04 4.76 25.86
C ASN A 29 -28.82 3.47 26.09
N ASN A 30 -29.24 2.79 25.02
CA ASN A 30 -30.08 1.60 25.11
C ASN A 30 -29.95 0.67 23.89
N PHE A 31 -30.57 -0.50 24.02
CA PHE A 31 -30.64 -1.55 22.99
C PHE A 31 -32.01 -1.64 22.29
N LYS A 32 -32.84 -0.58 22.34
CA LYS A 32 -34.21 -0.62 21.76
C LYS A 32 -34.19 -0.60 20.23
N THR A 33 -33.26 0.15 19.65
CA THR A 33 -33.11 0.28 18.20
C THR A 33 -31.69 -0.07 17.78
N PHE A 34 -31.53 -0.44 16.51
CA PHE A 34 -30.23 -0.78 15.96
C PHE A 34 -29.21 0.36 16.09
N PHE A 35 -29.62 1.59 15.81
CA PHE A 35 -28.72 2.74 15.88
C PHE A 35 -28.36 3.09 17.33
N SER A 36 -29.32 3.00 18.26
CA SER A 36 -29.04 3.19 19.69
C SER A 36 -28.06 2.15 20.22
N ALA A 37 -28.27 0.87 19.86
CA ALA A 37 -27.37 -0.22 20.23
C ALA A 37 -25.97 -0.01 19.63
N LEU A 38 -25.88 0.43 18.38
CA LEU A 38 -24.62 0.75 17.72
C LEU A 38 -23.87 1.90 18.44
N MET A 39 -24.57 2.96 18.82
CA MET A 39 -23.99 4.09 19.55
C MET A 39 -23.52 3.69 20.96
N LEU A 40 -24.29 2.87 21.67
CA LEU A 40 -23.92 2.32 22.97
C LEU A 40 -22.66 1.46 22.85
N LEU A 41 -22.58 0.60 21.83
CA LEU A 41 -21.39 -0.22 21.57
C LEU A 41 -20.20 0.63 21.14
N PHE A 42 -20.41 1.72 20.40
CA PHE A 42 -19.35 2.67 20.06
C PHE A 42 -18.77 3.34 21.31
N ARG A 43 -19.65 3.84 22.19
CA ARG A 43 -19.28 4.36 23.51
C ARG A 43 -18.54 3.31 24.35
N SER A 44 -18.98 2.07 24.31
CA SER A 44 -18.32 0.98 25.04
C SER A 44 -16.93 0.68 24.46
N ALA A 45 -16.78 0.69 23.13
CA ALA A 45 -15.52 0.44 22.45
C ALA A 45 -14.46 1.54 22.67
N THR A 46 -14.87 2.77 22.97
CA THR A 46 -13.97 3.85 23.41
C THR A 46 -13.57 3.72 24.88
N GLY A 47 -14.08 2.72 25.60
CA GLY A 47 -13.78 2.46 27.00
C GLY A 47 -14.61 3.29 27.99
N GLU A 48 -15.63 4.01 27.53
CA GLU A 48 -16.41 4.90 28.37
C GLU A 48 -17.53 4.17 29.11
N SER A 49 -17.43 4.08 30.45
CA SER A 49 -18.46 3.55 31.35
C SER A 49 -19.05 2.18 30.97
N TRP A 50 -18.35 1.40 30.15
CA TRP A 50 -18.87 0.12 29.63
C TRP A 50 -19.15 -0.89 30.74
N GLN A 51 -18.39 -0.85 31.84
CA GLN A 51 -18.63 -1.68 33.01
C GLN A 51 -19.95 -1.33 33.71
N GLU A 52 -20.32 -0.04 33.76
CA GLU A 52 -21.56 0.41 34.41
C GLU A 52 -22.78 0.09 33.54
N ILE A 53 -22.62 0.18 32.21
CA ILE A 53 -23.60 -0.27 31.22
C ILE A 53 -23.83 -1.78 31.35
N MET A 54 -22.75 -2.56 31.48
CA MET A 54 -22.81 -4.01 31.69
C MET A 54 -23.57 -4.36 32.98
N LEU A 55 -23.25 -3.69 34.09
CA LEU A 55 -23.93 -3.90 35.38
C LEU A 55 -25.44 -3.56 35.27
N SER A 56 -25.79 -2.53 34.50
CA SER A 56 -27.18 -2.15 34.23
C SER A 56 -27.91 -3.11 33.28
N CYS A 57 -27.24 -4.15 32.77
CA CYS A 57 -27.81 -5.20 31.93
C CYS A 57 -27.93 -6.58 32.63
N LEU A 58 -27.52 -6.67 33.90
CA LEU A 58 -27.58 -7.92 34.68
C LEU A 58 -29.00 -8.34 35.01
N SER A 59 -29.16 -9.55 35.55
CA SER A 59 -30.49 -10.03 35.95
C SER A 59 -31.13 -9.13 37.03
N GLY A 60 -32.46 -9.05 37.02
CA GLY A 60 -33.23 -8.29 38.03
C GLY A 60 -33.53 -6.83 37.67
N GLN A 61 -33.32 -6.41 36.42
CA GLN A 61 -33.76 -5.09 35.96
C GLN A 61 -35.28 -5.06 35.75
N GLU A 62 -35.87 -3.87 35.79
CA GLU A 62 -37.26 -3.67 35.40
C GLU A 62 -37.43 -3.89 33.89
N CYS A 63 -38.47 -4.61 33.49
CA CYS A 63 -38.87 -4.75 32.09
C CYS A 63 -39.75 -3.58 31.66
N GLU A 64 -39.67 -3.20 30.38
CA GLU A 64 -40.63 -2.25 29.82
C GLU A 64 -42.04 -2.89 29.79
N PRO A 65 -43.07 -2.23 30.33
CA PRO A 65 -44.43 -2.78 30.34
C PRO A 65 -45.00 -2.79 28.92
N ASP A 66 -45.51 -3.94 28.49
CA ASP A 66 -46.15 -4.09 27.18
C ASP A 66 -47.49 -3.36 27.15
N PRO A 67 -47.66 -2.30 26.33
CA PRO A 67 -48.92 -1.55 26.25
C PRO A 67 -50.08 -2.36 25.65
N SER A 68 -49.82 -3.55 25.09
CA SER A 68 -50.85 -4.45 24.55
C SER A 68 -51.45 -5.41 25.58
N ILE A 69 -50.90 -5.45 26.81
CA ILE A 69 -51.37 -6.30 27.90
C ILE A 69 -52.09 -5.42 28.95
N ALA A 70 -53.39 -5.64 29.15
CA ALA A 70 -54.18 -4.90 30.13
C ALA A 70 -53.61 -5.08 31.57
N PRO A 71 -53.73 -4.07 32.46
CA PRO A 71 -53.11 -4.11 33.81
C PRO A 71 -53.61 -5.24 34.73
N LEU A 72 -54.64 -5.98 34.30
CA LEU A 72 -55.35 -6.99 35.08
C LEU A 72 -54.86 -8.43 34.84
N THR A 73 -53.90 -8.64 33.93
CA THR A 73 -53.24 -9.94 33.72
C THR A 73 -51.74 -9.85 33.99
N MET A 74 -51.34 -9.12 35.03
CA MET A 74 -50.06 -9.37 35.68
C MET A 74 -50.19 -10.72 36.39
N SER A 75 -49.97 -11.80 35.64
CA SER A 75 -49.67 -13.08 36.26
C SER A 75 -48.45 -12.87 37.16
N PRO A 76 -48.41 -13.46 38.38
CA PRO A 76 -47.27 -13.38 39.28
C PRO A 76 -45.99 -14.02 38.72
N ASP A 77 -46.02 -14.53 37.49
CA ASP A 77 -44.97 -15.33 36.86
C ASP A 77 -43.86 -14.50 36.17
N HIS A 78 -43.87 -13.16 36.25
CA HIS A 78 -42.65 -12.36 36.02
C HIS A 78 -41.79 -12.30 37.29
N GLU A 79 -41.57 -13.44 37.96
CA GLU A 79 -40.60 -13.56 39.07
C GLU A 79 -39.14 -13.42 38.59
N GLY A 80 -38.91 -13.36 37.27
CA GLY A 80 -37.61 -13.05 36.67
C GLY A 80 -37.64 -11.68 36.00
N GLY A 81 -37.03 -10.68 36.62
CA GLY A 81 -36.80 -9.37 36.00
C GLY A 81 -36.03 -9.47 34.66
N CYS A 82 -35.98 -8.37 33.92
CA CYS A 82 -35.22 -8.28 32.68
C CYS A 82 -33.71 -8.25 32.93
N GLY A 83 -32.94 -8.44 31.85
CA GLY A 83 -31.48 -8.55 31.90
C GLY A 83 -31.00 -9.98 32.16
N THR A 84 -29.69 -10.20 32.04
CA THR A 84 -29.12 -11.54 32.13
C THR A 84 -27.65 -11.50 32.55
N GLU A 85 -27.21 -12.50 33.30
CA GLU A 85 -25.80 -12.71 33.66
C GLU A 85 -24.91 -12.96 32.42
N PHE A 86 -25.52 -13.29 31.26
CA PHE A 86 -24.81 -13.34 29.98
C PHE A 86 -24.20 -11.97 29.59
N ALA A 87 -24.64 -10.86 30.19
CA ALA A 87 -24.06 -9.53 29.99
C ALA A 87 -22.54 -9.50 30.24
N TYR A 88 -22.03 -10.22 31.24
CA TYR A 88 -20.58 -10.31 31.48
C TYR A 88 -19.85 -10.85 30.25
N CYS A 89 -20.28 -12.01 29.74
CA CYS A 89 -19.68 -12.63 28.56
C CYS A 89 -19.82 -11.73 27.32
N TYR A 90 -20.98 -11.10 27.14
CA TYR A 90 -21.26 -10.22 26.01
C TYR A 90 -20.33 -8.98 26.01
N PHE A 91 -20.27 -8.22 27.10
CA PHE A 91 -19.48 -6.99 27.13
C PHE A 91 -17.98 -7.26 27.17
N VAL A 92 -17.51 -8.24 27.97
CA VAL A 92 -16.08 -8.56 28.06
C VAL A 92 -15.53 -9.06 26.71
N SER A 93 -16.27 -9.95 26.04
CA SER A 93 -15.85 -10.44 24.71
C SER A 93 -15.88 -9.31 23.66
N PHE A 94 -16.90 -8.44 23.70
CA PHE A 94 -16.97 -7.28 22.81
C PHE A 94 -15.76 -6.35 22.98
N ILE A 95 -15.42 -5.97 24.21
CA ILE A 95 -14.29 -5.09 24.51
C ILE A 95 -12.98 -5.72 24.05
N PHE A 96 -12.78 -7.02 24.31
CA PHE A 96 -11.60 -7.75 23.86
C PHE A 96 -11.46 -7.72 22.33
N PHE A 97 -12.48 -8.15 21.60
CA PHE A 97 -12.43 -8.19 20.13
C PHE A 97 -12.35 -6.80 19.51
N SER A 98 -13.06 -5.81 20.06
CA SER A 98 -13.01 -4.43 19.58
C SER A 98 -11.63 -3.82 19.76
N SER A 99 -11.01 -4.02 20.93
CA SER A 99 -9.65 -3.53 21.22
C SER A 99 -8.61 -4.20 20.33
N PHE A 100 -8.74 -5.52 20.10
CA PHE A 100 -7.89 -6.26 19.17
C PHE A 100 -8.00 -5.72 17.74
N LEU A 101 -9.21 -5.46 17.25
CA LEU A 101 -9.41 -4.88 15.92
C LEU A 101 -8.86 -3.45 15.81
N MET A 102 -9.08 -2.60 16.81
CA MET A 102 -8.55 -1.24 16.85
C MET A 102 -7.02 -1.22 16.84
N LEU A 103 -6.37 -2.10 17.63
CA LEU A 103 -4.92 -2.24 17.65
C LEU A 103 -4.39 -2.72 16.31
N ASN A 104 -4.99 -3.76 15.73
CA ASN A 104 -4.56 -4.28 14.43
C ASN A 104 -4.73 -3.26 13.30
N LEU A 105 -5.81 -2.46 13.33
CA LEU A 105 -6.00 -1.37 12.38
C LEU A 105 -4.90 -0.31 12.56
N PHE A 106 -4.61 0.09 13.80
CA PHE A 106 -3.56 1.05 14.10
C PHE A 106 -2.19 0.57 13.64
N VAL A 107 -1.85 -0.70 13.88
CA VAL A 107 -0.61 -1.32 13.41
C VAL A 107 -0.56 -1.35 11.88
N ALA A 108 -1.64 -1.74 11.21
CA ALA A 108 -1.68 -1.74 9.74
C ALA A 108 -1.43 -0.34 9.17
N VAL A 109 -2.15 0.66 9.68
CA VAL A 109 -1.99 2.06 9.26
C VAL A 109 -0.57 2.55 9.54
N ILE A 110 -0.01 2.25 10.71
CA ILE A 110 1.37 2.65 11.02
C ILE A 110 2.38 1.92 10.13
N MET A 111 2.22 0.64 9.83
CA MET A 111 3.15 -0.07 8.95
C MET A 111 3.15 0.55 7.54
N ASP A 112 1.97 0.87 7.01
CA ASP A 112 1.85 1.56 5.73
C ASP A 112 2.51 2.96 5.77
N ASN A 113 2.34 3.70 6.87
CA ASN A 113 2.98 5.00 7.07
C ASN A 113 4.49 4.90 7.37
N PHE A 114 4.93 3.84 8.03
CA PHE A 114 6.33 3.63 8.41
C PHE A 114 7.14 3.17 7.21
N GLU A 115 6.56 2.38 6.31
CA GLU A 115 7.16 2.09 5.00
C GLU A 115 7.34 3.39 4.18
N TYR A 116 6.40 4.34 4.30
CA TYR A 116 6.53 5.66 3.70
C TYR A 116 7.59 6.54 4.39
N LEU A 117 7.66 6.55 5.72
CA LEU A 117 8.56 7.41 6.51
C LEU A 117 9.99 6.88 6.61
N THR A 118 10.20 5.56 6.62
CA THR A 118 11.57 4.97 6.63
C THR A 118 12.21 4.91 5.26
N ARG A 119 11.53 5.38 4.21
CA ARG A 119 12.13 5.68 2.91
C ARG A 119 13.13 6.84 2.97
N ASP A 120 13.20 7.55 4.10
CA ASP A 120 14.22 8.55 4.43
C ASP A 120 15.60 7.92 4.65
N SER A 121 16.16 7.44 3.54
CA SER A 121 17.59 7.35 3.19
C SER A 121 17.80 6.57 1.88
N SER A 122 16.76 6.34 1.06
CA SER A 122 17.02 5.88 -0.31
C SER A 122 17.70 7.01 -1.08
N ILE A 123 18.92 6.77 -1.55
CA ILE A 123 19.71 7.67 -2.42
C ILE A 123 18.90 8.19 -3.63
N LEU A 124 17.80 7.52 -4.00
CA LEU A 124 16.92 7.85 -5.11
C LEU A 124 15.42 7.72 -4.74
N GLY A 125 14.76 8.85 -4.47
CA GLY A 125 13.30 8.93 -4.24
C GLY A 125 12.45 9.29 -5.49
N PRO A 126 11.11 9.24 -5.38
CA PRO A 126 10.17 9.52 -6.48
C PRO A 126 10.33 10.89 -7.13
N HIS A 127 10.64 11.93 -6.34
CA HIS A 127 10.84 13.29 -6.83
C HIS A 127 11.97 13.39 -7.87
N HIS A 128 13.00 12.54 -7.80
CA HIS A 128 14.05 12.50 -8.83
C HIS A 128 13.53 11.91 -10.15
N LEU A 129 12.61 10.94 -10.09
CA LEU A 129 11.98 10.36 -11.27
C LEU A 129 11.04 11.39 -11.92
N ASP A 130 10.30 12.15 -11.11
CA ASP A 130 9.46 13.24 -11.59
C ASP A 130 10.28 14.35 -12.26
N GLU A 131 11.43 14.71 -11.68
CA GLU A 131 12.37 15.66 -12.30
C GLU A 131 12.89 15.14 -13.65
N PHE A 132 13.24 13.85 -13.76
CA PHE A 132 13.64 13.24 -15.02
C PHE A 132 12.54 13.31 -16.08
N VAL A 133 11.31 12.90 -15.74
CA VAL A 133 10.16 12.97 -16.65
C VAL A 133 9.92 14.39 -17.13
N ARG A 134 9.96 15.36 -16.20
CA ARG A 134 9.74 16.77 -16.50
C ARG A 134 10.77 17.30 -17.49
N ILE A 135 12.06 17.06 -17.24
CA ILE A 135 13.13 17.59 -18.09
C ILE A 135 13.18 16.85 -19.43
N TRP A 136 12.95 15.52 -19.45
CA TRP A 136 12.83 14.77 -20.71
C TRP A 136 11.76 15.37 -21.62
N GLY A 137 10.60 15.73 -21.05
CA GLY A 137 9.50 16.37 -21.79
C GLY A 137 9.86 17.71 -22.44
N GLU A 138 10.88 18.42 -21.94
CA GLU A 138 11.36 19.66 -22.58
C GLU A 138 12.08 19.37 -23.92
N TYR A 139 12.73 18.21 -24.03
CA TYR A 139 13.45 17.75 -25.21
C TYR A 139 12.59 16.88 -26.15
N ASP A 140 11.67 16.09 -25.62
CA ASP A 140 10.72 15.25 -26.37
C ASP A 140 9.30 15.82 -26.33
N ARG A 141 9.10 16.99 -26.97
CA ARG A 141 7.82 17.72 -26.94
C ARG A 141 6.66 16.98 -27.60
N LEU A 142 6.95 16.04 -28.48
CA LEU A 142 5.96 15.25 -29.21
C LEU A 142 5.63 13.92 -28.50
N ALA A 143 6.28 13.63 -27.37
CA ALA A 143 6.16 12.38 -26.64
C ALA A 143 6.43 11.14 -27.52
N CYS A 144 7.44 11.23 -28.38
CA CYS A 144 7.88 10.14 -29.24
C CYS A 144 8.58 9.01 -28.46
N GLY A 145 8.96 9.27 -27.20
CA GLY A 145 9.69 8.34 -26.33
C GLY A 145 11.17 8.24 -26.66
N ARG A 146 11.69 9.11 -27.54
CA ARG A 146 13.05 9.06 -28.09
C ARG A 146 13.63 10.45 -28.26
N ILE A 147 14.91 10.60 -27.93
CA ILE A 147 15.68 11.83 -28.18
C ILE A 147 17.06 11.48 -28.73
N HIS A 148 17.68 12.42 -29.46
CA HIS A 148 19.04 12.24 -29.95
C HIS A 148 20.04 12.15 -28.77
N TYR A 149 21.08 11.32 -28.87
CA TYR A 149 22.01 11.08 -27.75
C TYR A 149 22.72 12.35 -27.23
N THR A 150 22.96 13.34 -28.10
CA THR A 150 23.53 14.64 -27.68
C THR A 150 22.56 15.45 -26.82
N ALA A 151 21.26 15.42 -27.16
CA ALA A 151 20.21 16.06 -26.37
C ALA A 151 20.06 15.35 -25.01
N MET A 152 20.13 14.01 -25.00
CA MET A 152 20.17 13.25 -23.74
C MET A 152 21.37 13.67 -22.88
N TYR A 153 22.56 13.82 -23.45
CA TYR A 153 23.72 14.29 -22.69
C TYR A 153 23.50 15.68 -22.10
N GLU A 154 23.00 16.63 -22.90
CA GLU A 154 22.70 17.99 -22.43
C GLU A 154 21.66 17.98 -21.31
N MET A 155 20.58 17.22 -21.49
CA MET A 155 19.52 17.00 -20.50
C MET A 155 20.10 16.51 -19.16
N LEU A 156 21.03 15.54 -19.18
CA LEU A 156 21.69 15.05 -17.96
C LEU A 156 22.52 16.11 -17.25
N THR A 157 23.07 17.11 -17.96
CA THR A 157 23.80 18.22 -17.32
C THR A 157 22.87 19.23 -16.64
N HIS A 158 21.61 19.31 -17.07
CA HIS A 158 20.59 20.15 -16.44
C HIS A 158 20.00 19.56 -15.16
N MET A 159 20.04 18.23 -15.03
CA MET A 159 19.65 17.53 -13.80
C MET A 159 20.78 17.48 -12.77
N SER A 160 20.43 17.60 -11.50
CA SER A 160 21.38 17.37 -10.40
C SER A 160 21.55 15.88 -10.10
N PRO A 161 22.68 15.45 -9.49
CA PRO A 161 22.77 14.13 -8.87
C PRO A 161 21.57 13.90 -7.91
N PRO A 162 21.06 12.66 -7.77
CA PRO A 162 21.66 11.38 -8.12
C PRO A 162 21.49 10.94 -9.57
N LEU A 163 20.40 11.27 -10.28
CA LEU A 163 20.20 10.82 -11.68
C LEU A 163 20.96 11.67 -12.70
N GLY A 164 21.07 12.98 -12.45
CA GLY A 164 21.78 13.90 -13.32
C GLY A 164 23.30 13.92 -13.10
N LEU A 165 23.98 14.68 -13.95
CA LEU A 165 25.41 14.99 -13.87
C LEU A 165 25.66 16.31 -13.15
N GLY A 166 24.75 17.28 -13.31
CA GLY A 166 24.88 18.65 -12.86
C GLY A 166 25.78 19.51 -13.75
N LYS A 167 25.50 20.82 -13.79
CA LYS A 167 26.18 21.78 -14.68
C LYS A 167 27.69 21.91 -14.49
N LYS A 168 28.21 21.51 -13.32
CA LYS A 168 29.64 21.61 -12.96
C LYS A 168 30.37 20.26 -13.07
N CYS A 169 29.77 19.24 -13.67
CA CYS A 169 30.37 17.91 -13.77
C CYS A 169 31.63 17.92 -14.66
N PRO A 170 32.79 17.44 -14.18
CA PRO A 170 33.96 17.24 -15.04
C PRO A 170 33.67 16.24 -16.16
N ALA A 171 34.07 16.58 -17.40
CA ALA A 171 33.80 15.75 -18.57
C ALA A 171 34.25 14.28 -18.41
N LYS A 172 35.41 14.05 -17.77
CA LYS A 172 35.92 12.70 -17.50
C LYS A 172 34.97 11.86 -16.62
N ILE A 173 34.32 12.48 -15.64
CA ILE A 173 33.36 11.80 -14.76
C ILE A 173 32.07 11.52 -15.53
N ALA A 174 31.60 12.51 -16.31
CA ALA A 174 30.42 12.36 -17.16
C ALA A 174 30.57 11.22 -18.17
N TYR A 175 31.67 11.18 -18.94
CA TYR A 175 31.91 10.12 -19.92
C TYR A 175 32.07 8.75 -19.27
N LYS A 176 32.80 8.66 -18.14
CA LYS A 176 32.91 7.41 -17.39
C LYS A 176 31.53 6.90 -17.00
N ARG A 177 30.64 7.78 -16.54
CA ARG A 177 29.28 7.43 -16.15
C ARG A 177 28.42 6.99 -17.33
N LEU A 178 28.47 7.70 -18.46
CA LEU A 178 27.74 7.33 -19.67
C LEU A 178 28.17 5.96 -20.23
N VAL A 179 29.47 5.67 -20.21
CA VAL A 179 29.99 4.36 -20.65
C VAL A 179 29.55 3.24 -19.70
N LEU A 180 29.45 3.52 -18.39
CA LEU A 180 28.94 2.57 -17.41
C LEU A 180 27.44 2.27 -17.64
N MET A 181 26.64 3.27 -18.01
CA MET A 181 25.22 3.10 -18.30
C MET A 181 24.92 2.14 -19.46
N ASN A 182 25.89 1.91 -20.35
CA ASN A 182 25.77 0.96 -21.48
C ASN A 182 24.52 1.13 -22.33
N MET A 183 24.09 2.38 -22.52
CA MET A 183 22.83 2.66 -23.19
C MET A 183 22.89 2.25 -24.67
N PRO A 184 21.92 1.45 -25.17
CA PRO A 184 21.81 1.24 -26.60
C PRO A 184 21.47 2.57 -27.28
N VAL A 185 22.14 2.80 -28.41
CA VAL A 185 21.86 3.91 -29.31
C VAL A 185 21.38 3.28 -30.61
N ASP A 186 20.19 3.70 -31.07
CA ASP A 186 19.60 3.18 -32.31
C ASP A 186 20.34 3.74 -33.55
N GLU A 187 20.06 3.18 -34.73
CA GLU A 187 20.72 3.54 -36.00
C GLU A 187 20.62 5.03 -36.36
N ASP A 188 19.56 5.69 -35.89
CA ASP A 188 19.29 7.12 -36.07
C ASP A 188 19.96 8.00 -34.99
N MET A 189 20.87 7.43 -34.21
CA MET A 189 21.58 8.10 -33.11
C MET A 189 20.63 8.56 -31.98
N THR A 190 19.47 7.91 -31.83
CA THR A 190 18.50 8.19 -30.75
C THR A 190 18.60 7.19 -29.61
N VAL A 191 18.12 7.61 -28.44
CA VAL A 191 18.00 6.78 -27.24
C VAL A 191 16.55 6.79 -26.75
N HIS A 192 16.10 5.66 -26.20
CA HIS A 192 14.72 5.47 -25.74
C HIS A 192 14.55 5.85 -24.27
N PHE A 193 13.45 6.54 -23.94
CA PHE A 193 13.10 7.01 -22.60
C PHE A 193 13.27 5.93 -21.51
N THR A 194 12.57 4.81 -21.66
CA THR A 194 12.54 3.72 -20.66
C THR A 194 13.93 3.13 -20.41
N SER A 195 14.69 2.87 -21.48
CA SER A 195 16.04 2.33 -21.39
C SER A 195 16.96 3.34 -20.70
N THR A 196 16.88 4.63 -21.08
CA THR A 196 17.71 5.69 -20.49
C THR A 196 17.45 5.83 -19.00
N LEU A 197 16.18 5.91 -18.60
CA LEU A 197 15.79 6.00 -17.21
C LEU A 197 16.28 4.78 -16.41
N MET A 198 16.03 3.57 -16.91
CA MET A 198 16.43 2.35 -16.22
C MET A 198 17.96 2.27 -16.05
N SER A 199 18.74 2.65 -17.06
CA SER A 199 20.20 2.66 -16.94
C SER A 199 20.72 3.74 -15.99
N LEU A 200 20.06 4.89 -15.89
CA LEU A 200 20.41 5.90 -14.88
C LEU A 200 20.14 5.39 -13.47
N ILE A 201 18.99 4.77 -13.24
CA ILE A 201 18.61 4.15 -11.96
C ILE A 201 19.63 3.06 -11.59
N ARG A 202 19.89 2.15 -12.54
CA ARG A 202 20.85 1.06 -12.38
C ARG A 202 22.24 1.58 -12.02
N THR A 203 22.67 2.67 -12.65
CA THR A 203 23.97 3.32 -12.39
C THR A 203 24.03 4.04 -11.05
N ALA A 204 22.95 4.70 -10.64
CA ALA A 204 22.89 5.39 -9.35
C ALA A 204 22.86 4.42 -8.16
N LEU A 205 22.25 3.24 -8.35
CA LEU A 205 22.06 2.22 -7.32
C LEU A 205 23.08 1.07 -7.39
N ASP A 206 23.99 1.08 -8.37
CA ASP A 206 24.99 0.04 -8.62
C ASP A 206 24.41 -1.38 -8.81
N ILE A 207 23.25 -1.48 -9.48
CA ILE A 207 22.52 -2.74 -9.65
C ILE A 207 23.17 -3.58 -10.76
N LYS A 208 23.84 -4.68 -10.38
CA LYS A 208 24.41 -5.68 -11.32
C LYS A 208 25.26 -5.06 -12.44
N ILE A 209 26.00 -3.97 -12.19
CA ILE A 209 26.83 -3.32 -13.21
C ILE A 209 28.20 -4.00 -13.25
N ALA A 210 28.61 -4.46 -14.44
CA ALA A 210 29.93 -5.04 -14.62
C ALA A 210 31.03 -3.99 -14.41
N ARG A 211 31.97 -4.27 -13.51
CA ARG A 211 33.14 -3.44 -13.21
C ARG A 211 34.43 -4.19 -13.49
N GLY A 212 34.77 -4.32 -14.77
CA GLY A 212 36.07 -4.82 -15.23
C GLY A 212 36.26 -6.33 -15.01
N GLY A 213 36.36 -7.09 -16.10
CA GLY A 213 36.56 -8.54 -16.06
C GLY A 213 35.30 -9.38 -15.83
N GLU A 214 34.19 -8.77 -15.41
CA GLU A 214 32.90 -9.42 -15.26
C GLU A 214 32.13 -9.53 -16.58
N ASP A 215 31.39 -10.63 -16.77
CA ASP A 215 30.56 -10.84 -17.94
C ASP A 215 29.26 -10.01 -17.85
N ARG A 216 29.23 -8.93 -18.63
CA ARG A 216 28.08 -8.02 -18.74
C ARG A 216 26.82 -8.74 -19.16
N VAL A 217 26.91 -9.64 -20.14
CA VAL A 217 25.75 -10.32 -20.69
C VAL A 217 25.15 -11.27 -19.65
N ALA A 218 26.00 -11.93 -18.86
CA ALA A 218 25.55 -12.75 -17.75
C ALA A 218 24.83 -11.92 -16.67
N LEU A 219 25.38 -10.76 -16.29
CA LEU A 219 24.76 -9.85 -15.31
C LEU A 219 23.43 -9.26 -15.80
N ASP A 220 23.35 -8.87 -17.08
CA ASP A 220 22.12 -8.37 -17.69
C ASP A 220 21.05 -9.47 -17.76
N SER A 221 21.45 -10.70 -18.10
CA SER A 221 20.56 -11.87 -18.13
C SER A 221 20.06 -12.26 -16.74
N GLU A 222 20.90 -12.15 -15.72
CA GLU A 222 20.51 -12.38 -14.33
C GLU A 222 19.50 -11.32 -13.86
N LEU A 223 19.75 -10.05 -14.18
CA LEU A 223 18.83 -8.95 -13.88
C LEU A 223 17.47 -9.14 -14.58
N GLN A 224 17.47 -9.55 -15.86
CA GLN A 224 16.23 -9.87 -16.57
C GLN A 224 15.43 -11.00 -15.88
N LYS A 225 16.12 -12.04 -15.38
CA LYS A 225 15.49 -13.13 -14.62
C LYS A 225 14.89 -12.63 -13.31
N GLU A 226 15.62 -11.82 -12.55
CA GLU A 226 15.12 -11.22 -11.30
C GLU A 226 13.87 -10.36 -11.55
N ILE A 227 13.90 -9.51 -12.58
CA ILE A 227 12.73 -8.69 -12.98
C ILE A 227 11.55 -9.59 -13.37
N SER A 228 11.79 -10.69 -14.08
CA SER A 228 10.72 -11.62 -14.49
C SER A 228 10.07 -12.35 -13.32
N ILE A 229 10.81 -12.56 -12.23
CA ILE A 229 10.27 -13.13 -10.98
C ILE A 229 9.34 -12.12 -10.30
N ILE A 230 9.73 -10.84 -10.26
CA ILE A 230 8.95 -9.77 -9.63
C ILE A 230 7.70 -9.44 -10.47
N TRP A 231 7.83 -9.38 -11.79
CA TRP A 231 6.75 -9.08 -12.74
C TRP A 231 6.52 -10.23 -13.73
N PRO A 232 5.82 -11.31 -13.33
CA PRO A 232 5.66 -12.52 -14.15
C PRO A 232 4.86 -12.31 -15.44
N TYR A 233 4.07 -11.23 -15.51
CA TYR A 233 3.25 -10.90 -16.69
C TYR A 233 3.89 -9.82 -17.58
N LEU A 234 5.14 -9.43 -17.31
CA LEU A 234 5.84 -8.44 -18.12
C LEU A 234 6.16 -9.01 -19.50
N PRO A 235 5.74 -8.35 -20.61
CA PRO A 235 6.09 -8.81 -21.94
C PRO A 235 7.61 -8.78 -22.17
N GLN A 236 8.16 -9.79 -22.85
CA GLN A 236 9.59 -9.86 -23.15
C GLN A 236 10.09 -8.60 -23.87
N LYS A 237 9.30 -8.02 -24.78
CA LYS A 237 9.64 -6.76 -25.46
C LYS A 237 9.88 -5.60 -24.48
N THR A 238 9.11 -5.52 -23.40
CA THR A 238 9.27 -4.49 -22.37
C THR A 238 10.47 -4.81 -21.48
N LEU A 239 10.72 -6.09 -21.19
CA LEU A 239 11.90 -6.54 -20.46
C LEU A 239 13.20 -6.21 -21.21
N ASP A 240 13.22 -6.43 -22.53
CA ASP A 240 14.33 -6.09 -23.41
C ASP A 240 14.54 -4.57 -23.52
N LEU A 241 13.48 -3.78 -23.36
CA LEU A 241 13.57 -2.32 -23.30
C LEU A 241 14.13 -1.83 -21.95
N LEU A 242 13.76 -2.47 -20.84
CA LEU A 242 14.28 -2.15 -19.50
C LEU A 242 15.75 -2.54 -19.35
N VAL A 243 16.12 -3.74 -19.80
CA VAL A 243 17.48 -4.27 -19.73
C VAL A 243 17.87 -4.80 -21.11
N PRO A 244 18.45 -3.94 -21.97
CA PRO A 244 18.85 -4.33 -23.31
C PRO A 244 20.05 -5.28 -23.28
N ILE A 245 19.87 -6.51 -23.76
CA ILE A 245 20.97 -7.45 -23.95
C ILE A 245 21.45 -7.34 -25.39
N ASN A 246 22.62 -6.72 -25.60
CA ASN A 246 23.24 -6.60 -26.92
C ASN A 246 23.68 -7.99 -27.44
N LYS A 247 22.78 -8.73 -28.09
CA LYS A 247 23.08 -10.02 -28.73
C LYS A 247 24.06 -9.90 -29.91
N GLY A 248 24.33 -8.69 -30.39
CA GLY A 248 25.09 -8.41 -31.61
C GLY A 248 26.61 -8.53 -31.53
N LEU A 249 27.23 -8.62 -30.35
CA LEU A 249 28.69 -8.83 -30.26
C LEU A 249 29.12 -10.31 -30.15
N ALA A 250 28.18 -11.23 -29.92
CA ALA A 250 28.47 -12.65 -29.78
C ALA A 250 28.47 -13.42 -31.11
N GLN A 251 27.96 -12.82 -32.20
CA GLN A 251 27.80 -13.50 -33.50
C GLN A 251 28.89 -13.18 -34.54
N THR A 252 29.90 -12.36 -34.22
CA THR A 252 30.95 -11.98 -35.18
C THR A 252 32.25 -12.81 -35.09
N VAL A 253 32.33 -13.83 -34.22
CA VAL A 253 33.53 -14.70 -34.12
C VAL A 253 33.33 -16.10 -34.70
N GLU A 254 32.11 -16.55 -34.94
CA GLU A 254 31.86 -17.83 -35.60
C GLU A 254 31.40 -17.60 -37.04
N GLY A 255 32.30 -17.93 -37.96
CA GLY A 255 32.22 -17.54 -39.35
C GLY A 255 30.98 -18.06 -40.07
N THR A 256 30.52 -17.27 -41.03
CA THR A 256 29.88 -17.84 -42.22
C THR A 256 30.20 -16.96 -43.41
N VAL A 257 31.19 -17.44 -44.18
CA VAL A 257 31.28 -17.43 -45.64
C VAL A 257 30.20 -16.56 -46.32
N CYS A 258 30.61 -15.38 -46.76
CA CYS A 258 29.90 -14.67 -47.82
C CYS A 258 30.24 -15.38 -49.13
N ASN A 259 29.38 -16.31 -49.57
CA ASN A 259 29.41 -16.83 -50.94
C ASN A 259 28.21 -16.29 -51.71
N THR A 260 28.55 -15.46 -52.68
CA THR A 260 27.76 -14.96 -53.81
C THR A 260 27.04 -16.06 -54.59
N GLN A 261 25.88 -15.71 -55.16
CA GLN A 261 25.44 -15.92 -56.56
C GLN A 261 23.90 -15.78 -56.60
N LYS A 262 23.24 -15.13 -57.56
CA LYS A 262 23.52 -14.91 -58.98
C LYS A 262 22.68 -13.73 -59.47
#